data_AF-A0A3P7KAZ2-F1
#
_entry.id   AF-A0A3P7KAZ2-F1
#
_cell.length_a   1.000
_cell.length_b   1.000
_cell.length_c   1.000
_cell.angle_alpha   90.00
_cell.angle_beta   90.00
_cell.angle_gamma   90.00
#
_symmetry.space_group_name_H-M   'P 1'
#
loop_
_entity.id
_entity.type
_entity.pdbx_description
1 polymer ?
#
loop_
_entity_poly.entity_id
_entity_poly.type
_entity_poly.pdbx_seq_one_letter_code
_entity_poly.pdbx_strand_id
1 'polypeptide(L)'
;YDGQLSAKHYYLNSIWFIIVTFMSVGYGDIVPNTYCGRTLAITTGIVGAGVSSALIAVISRKLELSRAEKHVNNFMADSKLTNQRKNAAALVLQQTWLI
;
A
#
# COMPACT_ATOMS: atom_id res chain seq x y z
N TYR A 1 -1.61 26.77 39.01
CA TYR A 1 -1.43 26.65 37.55
C TYR A 1 -1.30 25.18 37.10
N ASP A 2 -1.43 24.22 38.01
CA ASP A 2 -1.09 22.79 37.77
C ASP A 2 -2.17 21.98 37.04
N GLY A 3 -3.42 22.45 37.03
CA GLY A 3 -4.52 21.78 36.31
C GLY A 3 -4.39 21.83 34.78
N GLN A 4 -3.72 22.86 34.25
CA GLN A 4 -3.51 23.04 32.80
C GLN A 4 -2.52 22.02 32.23
N LEU A 5 -1.46 21.70 32.99
CA LEU A 5 -0.43 20.75 32.57
C LEU A 5 -1.01 19.33 32.51
N SER A 6 -1.74 18.94 33.56
CA SER A 6 -2.40 17.63 33.64
C SER A 6 -3.40 17.41 32.51
N ALA A 7 -4.26 18.40 32.21
CA ALA A 7 -5.21 18.32 31.11
C ALA A 7 -4.51 18.09 29.75
N LYS A 8 -3.45 18.84 29.46
CA LYS A 8 -2.66 18.66 28.21
C LYS A 8 -2.12 17.24 28.07
N HIS A 9 -1.60 16.67 29.16
CA HIS A 9 -1.11 15.28 29.14
C HIS A 9 -2.23 14.28 28.82
N TYR A 10 -3.43 14.44 29.39
CA TYR A 10 -4.56 13.56 29.06
C TYR A 10 -4.99 13.67 27.59
N TYR A 11 -5.04 14.87 27.03
CA TYR A 11 -5.37 15.07 25.61
C TYR A 11 -4.33 14.45 24.68
N LEU A 12 -3.04 14.68 24.95
CA LEU A 12 -1.95 14.13 24.15
C LEU A 12 -1.95 12.58 24.19
N ASN A 13 -2.13 12.00 25.37
CA ASN A 13 -2.25 10.56 25.55
C ASN A 13 -3.45 9.97 24.80
N SER A 14 -4.57 10.68 24.79
CA SER A 14 -5.78 10.24 24.07
C SER A 14 -5.58 10.31 22.55
N ILE A 15 -4.96 11.38 22.04
CA ILE A 15 -4.64 11.53 20.62
C ILE A 15 -3.63 10.46 20.19
N TRP A 16 -2.60 10.22 20.98
CA TRP A 16 -1.62 9.16 20.75
C TRP A 16 -2.28 7.78 20.64
N PHE A 17 -3.14 7.45 21.60
CA PHE A 17 -3.91 6.20 21.60
C PHE A 17 -4.76 6.05 20.32
N ILE A 18 -5.48 7.10 19.93
CA ILE A 18 -6.34 7.08 18.73
C ILE A 18 -5.49 6.91 17.46
N ILE A 19 -4.36 7.60 17.32
CA ILE A 19 -3.48 7.47 16.15
C ILE A 19 -2.91 6.06 16.05
N VAL A 20 -2.39 5.51 17.15
CA VAL A 20 -1.79 4.17 17.20
C VAL A 20 -2.82 3.08 16.92
N THR A 21 -4.07 3.26 17.39
CA THR A 21 -5.18 2.35 17.12
C THR A 21 -5.67 2.46 15.69
N PHE A 22 -5.77 3.67 15.14
CA PHE A 22 -6.18 3.92 13.75
C PHE A 22 -5.17 3.34 12.74
N MET A 23 -3.88 3.41 13.07
CA MET A 23 -2.80 2.81 12.28
C MET A 23 -2.66 1.30 12.51
N SER A 24 -3.48 0.70 13.38
CA SER A 24 -3.44 -0.71 13.74
C SER A 24 -2.09 -1.19 14.30
N VAL A 25 -1.28 -0.29 14.90
CA VAL A 25 0.01 -0.63 15.51
C VAL A 25 -0.19 -1.23 16.90
N GLY A 26 -0.98 -0.56 17.74
CA GLY A 26 -1.38 -1.07 19.06
C GLY A 26 -0.24 -1.36 20.04
N TYR A 27 0.61 -0.37 20.37
CA TYR A 27 1.70 -0.56 21.34
C TYR A 27 1.23 -1.05 22.72
N GLY A 28 0.02 -0.67 23.16
CA GLY A 28 -0.56 -1.12 24.42
C GLY A 28 -0.05 -0.38 25.68
N ASP A 29 0.70 0.70 25.49
CA ASP A 29 1.18 1.61 26.55
C ASP A 29 0.04 2.38 27.22
N ILE A 30 -1.00 2.73 26.45
CA ILE A 30 -2.20 3.43 26.93
C ILE A 30 -3.43 2.64 26.47
N VAL A 31 -4.30 2.29 27.41
CA VAL A 31 -5.50 1.45 27.14
C VAL A 31 -6.72 1.99 27.88
N PRO A 32 -7.88 2.12 27.21
CA PRO A 32 -9.11 2.53 27.88
C PRO A 32 -9.63 1.40 28.77
N ASN A 33 -9.77 1.71 30.06
CA ASN A 33 -10.39 0.79 31.03
C ASN A 33 -11.92 0.90 31.05
N THR A 34 -12.48 2.00 30.54
CA THR A 34 -13.93 2.22 30.51
C THR A 34 -14.58 1.50 29.33
N TYR A 35 -15.81 1.03 29.51
CA TYR A 35 -16.59 0.39 28.44
C TYR A 35 -16.77 1.30 27.23
N CYS A 36 -17.08 2.59 27.45
CA CYS A 36 -17.20 3.58 26.38
C CYS A 36 -15.89 3.75 25.60
N GLY A 37 -14.75 3.87 26.29
CA GLY A 37 -13.45 4.00 25.62
C GLY A 37 -13.07 2.76 24.80
N ARG A 38 -13.44 1.57 25.27
CA ARG A 38 -13.26 0.32 24.52
C ARG A 38 -14.11 0.28 23.24
N THR A 39 -15.37 0.71 23.29
CA THR A 39 -16.21 0.81 22.09
C THR A 39 -15.61 1.78 21.07
N LEU A 40 -15.13 2.94 21.52
CA LEU A 40 -14.47 3.92 20.64
C LEU A 40 -13.18 3.37 20.02
N ALA A 41 -12.40 2.58 20.76
CA ALA A 41 -11.22 1.92 20.23
C ALA A 41 -11.59 0.94 19.10
N ILE A 42 -12.62 0.12 19.30
CA ILE A 42 -13.11 -0.83 18.29
C ILE A 42 -13.60 -0.08 17.04
N THR A 43 -14.42 0.96 17.19
CA THR A 43 -14.91 1.73 16.04
C THR A 43 -13.77 2.41 15.29
N THR A 44 -12.77 2.95 16.01
CA THR A 44 -11.59 3.57 15.39
C THR A 44 -10.78 2.56 14.59
N GLY A 45 -10.61 1.34 15.10
CA GLY A 45 -9.94 0.25 14.38
C GLY A 45 -10.68 -0.15 13.09
N ILE A 46 -12.02 -0.26 13.14
CA ILE A 46 -12.84 -0.56 11.95
C ILE A 46 -12.69 0.54 10.89
N VAL A 47 -12.72 1.81 11.31
CA VAL A 47 -12.52 2.94 10.40
C VAL A 47 -11.12 2.93 9.79
N GLY A 48 -10.07 2.68 10.60
CA GLY A 48 -8.69 2.57 10.13
C GLY A 48 -8.49 1.47 9.08
N ALA A 49 -9.11 0.30 9.31
CA ALA A 49 -9.13 -0.79 8.34
C ALA A 49 -9.84 -0.38 7.04
N GLY A 50 -11.02 0.25 7.15
CA GLY A 50 -11.78 0.72 5.98
C GLY A 50 -11.01 1.75 5.13
N VAL A 51 -10.33 2.69 5.78
CA VAL A 51 -9.48 3.69 5.10
C VAL A 51 -8.31 3.01 4.38
N SER A 52 -7.66 2.04 5.03
CA SER A 52 -6.56 1.27 4.42
C SER A 52 -7.03 0.48 3.19
N SER A 53 -8.21 -0.15 3.26
CA SER A 53 -8.81 -0.83 2.11
C SER A 53 -9.13 0.12 0.96
N ALA A 54 -9.68 1.31 1.26
CA ALA A 54 -9.96 2.33 0.25
C ALA A 54 -8.67 2.83 -0.43
N LEU A 55 -7.61 3.06 0.34
CA LEU A 55 -6.29 3.45 -0.17
C LEU A 55 -5.74 2.39 -1.14
N ILE A 56 -5.76 1.12 -0.74
CA ILE A 56 -5.30 0.01 -1.60
C ILE A 56 -6.14 -0.05 -2.87
N ALA A 57 -7.46 0.11 -2.79
CA ALA A 57 -8.33 0.10 -3.96
C ALA A 57 -8.02 1.27 -4.93
N VAL A 58 -7.76 2.48 -4.40
CA VAL A 58 -7.38 3.63 -5.22
C VAL A 58 -6.02 3.41 -5.88
N ILE A 59 -5.03 2.92 -5.12
CA ILE A 59 -3.70 2.58 -5.64
C ILE A 59 -3.82 1.51 -6.73
N SER A 60 -4.59 0.44 -6.50
CA SER A 60 -4.83 -0.62 -7.49
C SER A 60 -5.42 -0.06 -8.78
N ARG A 61 -6.39 0.85 -8.68
CA ARG A 61 -6.99 1.51 -9.87
C ARG A 61 -6.01 2.42 -10.62
N LYS A 62 -5.02 2.99 -9.93
CA LYS A 62 -3.96 3.80 -10.55
C LYS A 62 -2.84 2.94 -11.14
N LEU A 63 -2.56 1.79 -10.54
CA LEU A 63 -1.55 0.83 -11.00
C LEU A 63 -2.08 -0.12 -12.08
N GLU A 64 -3.39 -0.32 -12.16
CA GLU A 64 -4.04 -0.90 -13.33
C GLU A 64 -3.81 0.05 -14.50
N LEU A 65 -2.74 -0.24 -15.25
CA LEU A 65 -2.40 0.38 -16.53
C LEU A 65 -3.71 0.58 -17.31
N SER A 66 -3.98 1.84 -17.66
CA SER A 66 -5.15 2.17 -18.47
C SER A 66 -5.14 1.30 -19.72
N ARG A 67 -6.31 0.94 -20.26
CA ARG A 67 -6.43 -0.03 -21.38
C ARG A 67 -5.46 0.27 -22.53
N ALA A 68 -5.17 1.55 -22.79
CA ALA A 68 -4.19 2.02 -23.76
C ALA A 68 -2.73 1.67 -23.38
N GLU A 69 -2.34 1.88 -22.13
CA GLU A 69 -0.98 1.54 -21.65
C GLU A 69 -0.77 0.02 -21.63
N LYS A 70 -1.80 -0.75 -21.27
CA LYS A 70 -1.74 -2.22 -21.34
C LYS A 70 -1.56 -2.72 -22.77
N HIS A 71 -2.22 -2.08 -23.74
CA HIS A 71 -2.06 -2.38 -25.17
C HIS A 71 -0.63 -2.08 -25.65
N VAL A 72 -0.09 -0.91 -25.31
CA VAL A 72 1.30 -0.54 -25.64
C VAL A 72 2.29 -1.49 -24.97
N ASN A 73 2.07 -1.87 -23.71
CA ASN A 73 2.93 -2.82 -23.00
C ASN A 73 2.93 -4.20 -23.67
N ASN A 74 1.76 -4.70 -24.11
CA ASN A 74 1.68 -5.96 -24.85
C ASN A 74 2.38 -5.87 -26.21
N PHE A 75 2.15 -4.77 -26.94
CA PHE A 75 2.83 -4.53 -28.23
C PHE A 75 4.35 -4.41 -28.07
N MET A 76 4.82 -3.77 -27.01
CA MET A 76 6.25 -3.67 -26.66
C MET A 76 6.84 -5.06 -26.33
N ALA A 77 6.08 -5.92 -25.64
CA ALA A 77 6.50 -7.29 -25.36
C ALA A 77 6.61 -8.12 -26.64
N ASP A 78 5.62 -8.02 -27.52
CA ASP A 78 5.57 -8.76 -28.80
C ASP A 78 6.68 -8.33 -29.76
N SER A 79 6.96 -7.02 -29.85
CA SER A 79 8.04 -6.49 -30.68
C SER A 79 9.43 -6.92 -30.18
N LYS A 80 9.65 -6.97 -28.86
CA LYS A 80 10.88 -7.53 -28.27
C LYS A 80 11.04 -9.02 -28.61
N LEU A 81 9.99 -9.83 -28.46
CA LEU A 81 10.05 -11.26 -28.73
C LEU A 81 10.38 -11.54 -30.21
N THR A 82 9.80 -10.75 -31.11
CA THR A 82 10.04 -10.85 -32.56
C THR A 82 11.48 -10.49 -32.93
N ASN A 83 12.04 -9.44 -32.32
CA ASN A 83 13.44 -9.07 -32.53
C ASN A 83 14.41 -10.11 -31.97
N GLN A 84 14.11 -10.71 -30.82
CA GLN A 84 14.93 -11.80 -30.28
C GLN A 84 14.94 -13.03 -31.18
N ARG A 85 13.78 -13.40 -31.76
CA ARG A 85 13.71 -14.50 -32.75
C ARG A 85 14.57 -14.23 -33.99
N LYS A 86 14.52 -13.02 -34.53
CA LYS A 86 15.36 -12.61 -35.67
C LYS A 86 16.85 -12.66 -35.32
N ASN A 87 17.23 -12.18 -34.14
CA ASN A 87 18.63 -12.21 -33.69
C ASN A 87 19.12 -13.65 -33.47
N ALA A 88 18.32 -14.49 -32.83
CA ALA A 88 18.64 -15.91 -32.64
C ALA A 88 18.77 -16.64 -34.00
N ALA A 89 17.87 -16.38 -34.95
CA ALA A 89 17.97 -16.96 -36.29
C ALA A 89 19.23 -16.51 -37.04
N ALA A 90 19.59 -15.22 -36.94
CA ALA A 90 20.81 -14.69 -37.55
C ALA A 90 22.07 -15.33 -36.94
N LEU A 91 22.11 -15.54 -35.62
CA LEU A 91 23.21 -16.21 -34.93
C LEU A 91 23.38 -17.66 -35.41
N VAL A 92 22.29 -18.41 -35.54
CA VAL A 92 22.32 -19.79 -36.03
C VAL A 92 22.89 -19.83 -37.46
N LEU A 93 22.43 -18.96 -38.36
CA LEU A 93 22.94 -18.92 -39.74
C LEU A 93 24.42 -18.55 -39.81
N GLN A 94 24.89 -17.60 -38.98
CA GLN A 94 26.31 -17.25 -38.90
C GLN A 94 27.16 -18.43 -38.42
N GLN A 95 26.69 -19.16 -37.41
CA GLN A 95 27.38 -20.36 -36.91
C GLN A 95 27.40 -21.48 -37.96
N THR A 96 26.31 -21.71 -38.68
CA THR A 96 26.25 -22.71 -39.76
C THR A 96 27.11 -22.33 -40.97
N TRP A 97 27.25 -21.04 -41.28
CA TRP A 97 28.06 -20.57 -42.42
C TRP A 97 29.57 -20.51 -42.11
N LEU A 98 29.95 -20.38 -40.83
CA LEU A 98 31.35 -20.39 -40.38
C LEU A 98 31.93 -21.79 -40.11
N ILE A 99 31.12 -22.85 -40.25
CA ILE A 99 31.50 -24.27 -40.17
C ILE A 99 31.79 -24.79 -41.58
#